data_AF-A0A1D3RZ50-F1
#
_entry.id   AF-A0A1D3RZ50-F1
#
_cell.length_a   1.000
_cell.length_b   1.000
_cell.length_c   1.000
_cell.angle_alpha   90.00
_cell.angle_beta   90.00
_cell.angle_gamma   90.00
#
_symmetry.space_group_name_H-M   'P 1'
#
loop_
_entity.id
_entity.type
_entity.pdbx_description
1 polymer ?
#
loop_
_entity_poly.entity_id
_entity_poly.type
_entity_poly.pdbx_seq_one_letter_code
_entity_poly.pdbx_strand_id
1 'polypeptide(L)'
;MKLEEVKDIQKIERIGAHSHIRGLGLNDCLDARYCSEGMIGQMSARKAAGIVLRMIKEGRISGRAILLAGQPGTGKTAIAMGIAKALGEDTPFTHISGSEVYSLEMSKTEALTQAFRRSIGVRVKEESEVIEGEVVEIEIERFQEKDATTNNKKVGKMILKTTEMETLYDLGNKMIEALQKENITAGDVICIDKSTGKITKIGKSFARSKDYDAMDPNTHFVQCPEGELQKRKEVVHTVTLHDIDAINSRTQGFLALFSGDTGEIKNEIREHIDMKINEWQEDEKAEIVPGVLFIDEVHMLDIECFSYLNRALESEQSPIVIMATNRGITHIRGTDYKAPHGIPLDLLDRTLIIPTYPYKHEDIMKILEQRAEEEDVEIDEFAKELLCKIASESSLRYSLHLITLANLVAKKRKATEVTVQDVRRVYNLFIDVKRSTQYLIEYQNEFMFSELPKDDESIKDEESVDEKRENQEKK
;
A
#
# COMPACT_ATOMS: atom_id res chain seq x y z
N MET A 1 1.63 -15.41 -26.88
CA MET A 1 1.17 -14.00 -27.00
C MET A 1 2.20 -13.15 -26.27
N LYS A 2 2.72 -12.09 -26.90
CA LYS A 2 3.86 -11.32 -26.39
C LYS A 2 3.44 -10.48 -25.19
N LEU A 3 4.17 -10.62 -24.08
CA LEU A 3 4.12 -9.73 -22.92
C LEU A 3 4.65 -8.36 -23.34
N GLU A 4 3.76 -7.39 -23.49
CA GLU A 4 4.13 -5.98 -23.43
C GLU A 4 4.18 -5.60 -21.95
N GLU A 5 5.39 -5.51 -21.39
CA GLU A 5 5.58 -4.85 -20.11
C GLU A 5 5.22 -3.37 -20.29
N VAL A 6 4.21 -2.96 -19.54
CA VAL A 6 3.79 -1.57 -19.42
C VAL A 6 4.96 -0.81 -18.80
N LYS A 7 5.50 0.16 -19.57
CA LYS A 7 6.48 1.14 -19.08
C LYS A 7 6.01 1.69 -17.73
N ASP A 8 6.94 1.78 -16.78
CA ASP A 8 6.76 2.36 -15.46
C ASP A 8 5.79 3.54 -15.51
N ILE A 9 4.56 3.29 -15.08
CA ILE A 9 3.65 4.34 -14.68
C ILE A 9 4.37 4.97 -13.51
N GLN A 10 4.96 6.16 -13.71
CA GLN A 10 5.40 7.00 -12.59
C GLN A 10 4.25 6.96 -11.58
N LYS A 11 4.46 6.26 -10.45
CA LYS A 11 3.46 6.19 -9.39
C LYS A 11 3.18 7.65 -9.06
N ILE A 12 2.02 8.15 -9.49
CA ILE A 12 1.51 9.42 -9.02
C ILE A 12 1.15 9.13 -7.56
N GLU A 13 2.14 9.21 -6.68
CA GLU A 13 1.94 9.17 -5.25
C GLU A 13 1.15 10.42 -4.91
N ARG A 14 -0.18 10.31 -4.98
CA ARG A 14 -1.07 11.31 -4.42
C ARG A 14 -0.74 11.38 -2.94
N ILE A 15 -0.51 12.59 -2.41
CA ILE A 15 -0.28 12.83 -0.99
C ILE A 15 -1.47 12.25 -0.23
N GLY A 16 -1.25 11.10 0.38
CA GLY A 16 -2.26 10.35 1.10
C GLY A 16 -2.25 10.73 2.58
N ALA A 17 -3.31 10.36 3.29
CA ALA A 17 -3.36 10.53 4.74
C ALA A 17 -2.26 9.76 5.49
N HIS A 18 -1.42 8.96 4.84
CA HIS A 18 -0.30 8.29 5.48
C HIS A 18 1.05 8.41 4.73
N SER A 19 1.15 9.13 3.60
CA SER A 19 2.37 9.22 2.77
C SER A 19 3.64 9.65 3.53
N HIS A 20 3.50 10.60 4.45
CA HIS A 20 4.56 11.07 5.34
C HIS A 20 5.25 9.99 6.21
N ILE A 21 4.66 8.80 6.38
CA ILE A 21 5.21 7.73 7.25
C ILE A 21 6.21 6.90 6.46
N ARG A 22 7.48 6.95 6.89
CA ARG A 22 8.60 6.21 6.29
C ARG A 22 9.03 4.99 7.10
N GLY A 23 8.54 4.86 8.34
CA GLY A 23 8.86 3.75 9.22
C GLY A 23 8.32 3.98 10.64
N LEU A 24 8.80 3.19 11.61
CA LEU A 24 8.38 3.30 13.01
C LEU A 24 9.19 4.31 13.83
N GLY A 25 10.33 4.79 13.33
CA GLY A 25 11.18 5.78 13.99
C GLY A 25 11.78 5.28 15.31
N LEU A 26 12.32 4.07 15.31
CA LEU A 26 12.89 3.39 16.48
C LEU A 26 14.43 3.47 16.49
N ASN A 27 15.01 3.35 17.68
CA ASN A 27 16.44 3.21 17.90
C ASN A 27 16.85 1.73 17.75
N ASP A 28 18.16 1.46 17.70
CA ASP A 28 18.71 0.10 17.75
C ASP A 28 18.28 -0.66 19.04
N CYS A 29 18.02 0.07 20.12
CA CYS A 29 17.49 -0.47 21.37
C CYS A 29 15.96 -0.71 21.37
N LEU A 30 15.27 -0.53 20.23
CA LEU A 30 13.80 -0.59 20.08
C LEU A 30 13.02 0.49 20.84
N ASP A 31 13.69 1.51 21.37
CA ASP A 31 13.03 2.67 21.95
C ASP A 31 12.56 3.62 20.84
N ALA A 32 11.32 4.10 20.94
CA ALA A 32 10.79 5.08 20.00
C ALA A 32 11.45 6.44 20.23
N ARG A 33 11.79 7.16 19.14
CA ARG A 33 12.13 8.58 19.21
C ARG A 33 10.86 9.41 19.17
N TYR A 34 10.86 10.52 19.90
CA TYR A 34 9.69 11.39 20.00
C TYR A 34 9.16 11.85 18.63
N CYS A 35 10.05 12.23 17.71
CA CYS A 35 9.75 12.51 16.30
C CYS A 35 10.82 11.83 15.43
N SER A 36 10.43 10.90 14.57
CA SER A 36 11.33 10.23 13.61
C SER A 36 10.55 9.46 12.55
N GLU A 37 11.07 9.38 11.32
CA GLU A 37 10.49 8.64 10.18
C GLU A 37 9.01 8.96 9.91
N GLY A 38 8.62 10.20 10.23
CA GLY A 38 7.28 10.73 10.08
C GLY A 38 6.27 10.29 11.14
N MET A 39 6.71 9.59 12.18
CA MET A 39 5.90 9.24 13.35
C MET A 39 6.20 10.20 14.51
N ILE A 40 5.16 10.71 15.14
CA ILE A 40 5.23 11.62 16.29
C ILE A 40 4.49 11.02 17.48
N GLY A 41 5.10 11.04 18.66
CA GLY A 41 4.47 10.54 19.88
C GLY A 41 4.21 9.03 19.84
N GLN A 42 3.11 8.58 20.47
CA GLN A 42 2.72 7.16 20.62
C GLN A 42 3.88 6.23 21.00
N MET A 43 4.69 6.66 21.98
CA MET A 43 5.95 6.01 22.32
C MET A 43 5.77 4.55 22.75
N SER A 44 4.74 4.28 23.57
CA SER A 44 4.41 2.92 24.04
C SER A 44 3.98 2.00 22.91
N ALA A 45 3.05 2.47 22.07
CA ALA A 45 2.52 1.68 20.96
C ALA A 45 3.59 1.43 19.88
N ARG A 46 4.44 2.42 19.58
CA ARG A 46 5.56 2.27 18.64
C ARG A 46 6.64 1.33 19.16
N LYS A 47 6.97 1.40 20.46
CA LYS A 47 7.89 0.45 21.09
C LYS A 47 7.35 -0.98 21.03
N ALA A 48 6.06 -1.17 21.34
CA ALA A 48 5.40 -2.47 21.20
C ALA A 48 5.42 -2.98 19.76
N ALA A 49 5.09 -2.12 18.79
CA ALA A 49 5.19 -2.42 17.35
C ALA A 49 6.62 -2.79 16.93
N GLY A 50 7.64 -2.14 17.50
CA GLY A 50 9.05 -2.46 17.27
C GLY A 50 9.47 -3.83 17.77
N ILE A 51 9.00 -4.22 18.96
CA ILE A 51 9.23 -5.56 19.50
C ILE A 51 8.59 -6.61 18.57
N VAL A 52 7.37 -6.37 18.14
CA VAL A 52 6.65 -7.25 17.21
C VAL A 52 7.37 -7.33 15.86
N LEU A 53 7.83 -6.20 15.31
CA LEU A 53 8.63 -6.14 14.09
C LEU A 53 9.89 -7.01 14.20
N ARG A 54 10.59 -6.97 15.34
CA ARG A 54 11.77 -7.79 15.56
C ARG A 54 11.42 -9.27 15.67
N MET A 55 10.34 -9.62 16.37
CA MET A 55 9.87 -11.00 16.46
C MET A 55 9.48 -11.57 15.09
N ILE A 56 8.93 -10.73 14.21
CA ILE A 56 8.64 -11.07 12.82
C ILE A 56 9.93 -11.35 12.06
N LYS A 57 10.92 -10.44 12.12
CA LYS A 57 12.22 -10.63 11.45
C LYS A 57 12.99 -11.85 11.97
N GLU A 58 12.80 -12.23 13.23
CA GLU A 58 13.37 -13.43 13.84
C GLU A 58 12.57 -14.71 13.54
N GLY A 59 11.41 -14.63 12.87
CA GLY A 59 10.57 -15.79 12.52
C GLY A 59 9.92 -16.49 13.72
N ARG A 60 9.84 -15.83 14.88
CA ARG A 60 9.36 -16.42 16.15
C ARG A 60 7.85 -16.29 16.36
N ILE A 61 7.19 -15.47 15.56
CA ILE A 61 5.74 -15.30 15.55
C ILE A 61 5.22 -15.92 14.26
N SER A 62 4.80 -17.19 14.33
CA SER A 62 3.88 -17.76 13.35
C SER A 62 2.51 -17.94 14.03
N GLY A 63 1.44 -17.61 13.32
CA GLY A 63 0.07 -17.80 13.78
C GLY A 63 -0.44 -16.91 14.92
N ARG A 64 0.20 -15.75 15.17
CA ARG A 64 -0.36 -14.74 16.10
C ARG A 64 -0.84 -13.53 15.33
N ALA A 65 -1.97 -13.00 15.76
CA ALA A 65 -2.49 -11.73 15.27
C ALA A 65 -2.21 -10.59 16.27
N ILE A 66 -2.14 -9.36 15.77
CA ILE A 66 -1.92 -8.16 16.57
C ILE A 66 -3.18 -7.32 16.49
N LEU A 67 -3.69 -6.84 17.63
CA LEU A 67 -4.85 -5.97 17.68
C LEU A 67 -4.43 -4.57 18.12
N LEU A 68 -4.57 -3.59 17.23
CA LEU A 68 -4.43 -2.17 17.54
C LEU A 68 -5.78 -1.65 18.05
N ALA A 69 -5.86 -1.31 19.33
CA ALA A 69 -7.08 -0.87 19.98
C ALA A 69 -6.94 0.56 20.52
N GLY A 70 -7.88 1.44 20.21
CA GLY A 70 -7.90 2.78 20.79
C GLY A 70 -8.85 3.73 20.09
N GLN A 71 -8.97 4.95 20.58
CA GLN A 71 -9.92 5.94 20.06
C GLN A 71 -9.67 6.26 18.56
N PRO A 72 -10.68 6.73 17.81
CA PRO A 72 -10.49 7.27 16.47
C PRO A 72 -9.42 8.38 16.45
N GLY A 73 -8.59 8.43 15.41
CA GLY A 73 -7.57 9.48 15.26
C GLY A 73 -6.29 9.30 16.08
N THR A 74 -6.11 8.18 16.80
CA THR A 74 -4.90 7.89 17.59
C THR A 74 -3.73 7.28 16.80
N GLY A 75 -3.86 7.12 15.47
CA GLY A 75 -2.77 6.64 14.61
C GLY A 75 -2.64 5.12 14.48
N LYS A 76 -3.71 4.34 14.66
CA LYS A 76 -3.67 2.86 14.47
C LYS A 76 -3.20 2.46 13.07
N THR A 77 -3.85 2.96 12.03
CA THR A 77 -3.48 2.73 10.62
C THR A 77 -2.06 3.23 10.31
N ALA A 78 -1.66 4.35 10.94
CA ALA A 78 -0.30 4.89 10.82
C ALA A 78 0.76 3.93 11.39
N ILE A 79 0.52 3.35 12.57
CA ILE A 79 1.42 2.36 13.17
C ILE A 79 1.52 1.10 12.30
N ALA A 80 0.39 0.58 11.80
CA ALA A 80 0.39 -0.58 10.92
C ALA A 80 1.20 -0.33 9.64
N MET A 81 1.06 0.85 9.04
CA MET A 81 1.83 1.22 7.86
C MET A 81 3.32 1.43 8.18
N GLY A 82 3.63 1.96 9.37
CA GLY A 82 5.00 2.05 9.87
C GLY A 82 5.65 0.67 10.02
N ILE A 83 4.92 -0.34 10.52
CA ILE A 83 5.40 -1.73 10.59
C ILE A 83 5.70 -2.24 9.18
N ALA A 84 4.78 -2.06 8.23
CA ALA A 84 4.95 -2.51 6.86
C ALA A 84 6.19 -1.89 6.19
N LYS A 85 6.36 -0.57 6.29
CA LYS A 85 7.54 0.12 5.76
C LYS A 85 8.84 -0.32 6.43
N ALA A 86 8.81 -0.65 7.72
CA ALA A 86 9.98 -1.12 8.46
C ALA A 86 10.35 -2.60 8.20
N LEU A 87 9.43 -3.40 7.63
CA LEU A 87 9.70 -4.77 7.17
C LEU A 87 10.50 -4.78 5.86
N GLY A 88 10.24 -3.83 4.97
CA GLY A 88 10.98 -3.61 3.74
C GLY A 88 10.06 -3.30 2.56
N GLU A 89 10.58 -2.64 1.53
CA GLU A 89 9.79 -2.26 0.34
C GLU A 89 9.29 -3.47 -0.46
N ASP A 90 10.00 -4.59 -0.37
CA ASP A 90 9.63 -5.84 -1.04
C ASP A 90 8.59 -6.67 -0.27
N THR A 91 8.25 -6.28 0.97
CA THR A 91 7.30 -7.06 1.77
C THR A 91 5.86 -6.69 1.38
N PRO A 92 5.02 -7.68 1.01
CA PRO A 92 3.67 -7.38 0.59
C PRO A 92 2.83 -6.86 1.77
N PHE A 93 2.15 -5.74 1.55
CA PHE A 93 1.23 -5.14 2.51
C PHE A 93 -0.15 -5.06 1.90
N THR A 94 -1.10 -5.80 2.47
CA THR A 94 -2.50 -5.78 2.05
C THR A 94 -3.31 -5.03 3.08
N HIS A 95 -3.93 -3.93 2.68
CA HIS A 95 -4.90 -3.20 3.49
C HIS A 95 -6.31 -3.59 3.07
N ILE A 96 -7.13 -4.08 4.00
CA ILE A 96 -8.56 -4.32 3.79
C ILE A 96 -9.36 -3.62 4.89
N SER A 97 -10.52 -3.08 4.55
CA SER A 97 -11.53 -2.72 5.55
C SER A 97 -12.41 -3.94 5.86
N GLY A 98 -12.82 -4.12 7.11
CA GLY A 98 -13.77 -5.17 7.49
C GLY A 98 -15.08 -5.13 6.70
N SER A 99 -15.45 -3.97 6.14
CA SER A 99 -16.63 -3.84 5.29
C SER A 99 -16.42 -4.32 3.84
N GLU A 100 -15.17 -4.35 3.34
CA GLU A 100 -14.84 -4.77 1.97
C GLU A 100 -15.01 -6.27 1.74
N VAL A 101 -15.03 -7.06 2.83
CA VAL A 101 -15.26 -8.51 2.78
C VAL A 101 -16.68 -8.85 2.31
N TYR A 102 -17.63 -7.92 2.45
CA TYR A 102 -19.01 -8.11 2.05
C TYR A 102 -19.21 -7.70 0.59
N SER A 103 -19.10 -8.68 -0.32
CA SER A 103 -19.36 -8.51 -1.75
C SER A 103 -20.54 -9.36 -2.22
N LEU A 104 -21.18 -8.95 -3.32
CA LEU A 104 -22.17 -9.76 -4.05
C LEU A 104 -21.51 -10.68 -5.08
N GLU A 105 -20.30 -10.34 -5.54
CA GLU A 105 -19.60 -11.06 -6.61
C GLU A 105 -18.86 -12.31 -6.09
N MET A 106 -18.45 -12.28 -4.82
CA MET A 106 -17.70 -13.36 -4.19
C MET A 106 -18.14 -13.57 -2.74
N SER A 107 -17.97 -14.79 -2.25
CA SER A 107 -18.23 -15.13 -0.84
C SER A 107 -17.25 -14.43 0.12
N LYS A 108 -17.71 -14.19 1.35
CA LYS A 108 -16.92 -13.56 2.44
C LYS A 108 -15.62 -14.32 2.71
N THR A 109 -15.70 -15.66 2.72
CA THR A 109 -14.56 -16.56 2.88
C THR A 109 -13.58 -16.44 1.74
N GLU A 110 -14.06 -16.26 0.51
CA GLU A 110 -13.21 -16.09 -0.66
C GLU A 110 -12.50 -14.73 -0.63
N ALA A 111 -13.20 -13.65 -0.28
CA ALA A 111 -12.60 -12.33 -0.12
C ALA A 111 -11.47 -12.33 0.92
N LEU A 112 -11.68 -12.98 2.07
CA LEU A 112 -10.62 -13.18 3.07
C LEU A 112 -9.49 -14.06 2.55
N THR A 113 -9.80 -15.16 1.86
CA THR A 113 -8.76 -16.04 1.30
C THR A 113 -7.86 -15.30 0.31
N GLN A 114 -8.45 -14.46 -0.56
CA GLN A 114 -7.71 -13.62 -1.48
C GLN A 114 -6.84 -12.60 -0.72
N ALA A 115 -7.35 -11.98 0.34
CA ALA A 115 -6.57 -11.06 1.18
C ALA A 115 -5.36 -11.73 1.85
N PHE A 116 -5.53 -12.96 2.35
CA PHE A 116 -4.41 -13.76 2.89
C PHE A 116 -3.37 -14.07 1.81
N ARG A 117 -3.81 -14.53 0.63
CA ARG A 117 -2.88 -14.89 -0.46
C ARG A 117 -2.20 -13.67 -1.11
N ARG A 118 -2.83 -12.50 -1.13
CA ARG A 118 -2.18 -11.22 -1.52
C ARG A 118 -1.10 -10.79 -0.53
N SER A 119 -1.22 -11.20 0.73
CA SER A 119 -0.28 -10.85 1.79
C SER A 119 0.91 -11.80 1.89
N ILE A 120 0.99 -12.82 1.02
CA ILE A 120 2.12 -13.76 0.97
C ILE A 120 2.83 -13.55 -0.37
N GLY A 121 4.10 -13.16 -0.30
CA GLY A 121 4.95 -12.96 -1.46
C GLY A 121 5.79 -14.19 -1.76
N VAL A 122 6.06 -14.44 -3.02
CA VAL A 122 7.02 -15.41 -3.52
C VAL A 122 8.07 -14.64 -4.29
N ARG A 123 9.30 -14.70 -3.77
CA ARG A 123 10.48 -14.09 -4.39
C ARG A 123 11.15 -15.14 -5.26
N VAL A 124 11.10 -14.96 -6.57
CA VAL A 124 11.76 -15.83 -7.54
C VAL A 124 13.04 -15.15 -8.01
N LYS A 125 14.15 -15.88 -7.94
CA LYS A 125 15.42 -15.43 -8.49
C LYS A 125 15.59 -16.04 -9.87
N GLU A 126 15.66 -15.18 -10.88
CA GLU A 126 15.91 -15.61 -12.26
C GLU A 126 17.26 -15.06 -12.73
N GLU A 127 18.14 -15.96 -13.17
CA GLU A 127 19.38 -15.59 -13.84
C GLU A 127 19.10 -15.35 -15.32
N SER A 128 19.26 -14.12 -15.78
CA SER A 128 19.14 -13.76 -17.19
C SER A 128 20.49 -13.32 -17.77
N GLU A 129 20.81 -13.83 -18.97
CA GLU A 129 21.95 -13.35 -19.75
C GLU A 129 21.53 -12.14 -20.58
N VAL A 130 22.03 -10.97 -20.22
CA VAL A 130 21.74 -9.71 -20.91
C VAL A 130 22.95 -9.22 -21.69
N ILE A 131 22.71 -8.62 -22.85
CA ILE A 131 23.72 -7.96 -23.67
C ILE A 131 23.45 -6.46 -23.65
N GLU A 132 24.36 -5.68 -23.07
CA GLU A 132 24.23 -4.23 -22.94
C GLU A 132 25.34 -3.52 -23.72
N GLY A 133 24.96 -2.64 -24.65
CA GLY A 133 25.93 -1.93 -25.48
C GLY A 133 25.33 -0.76 -26.25
N GLU A 134 26.21 0.13 -26.73
CA GLU A 134 25.87 1.15 -27.71
C GLU A 134 25.89 0.54 -29.12
N VAL A 135 24.82 0.80 -29.88
CA VAL A 135 24.73 0.42 -31.28
C VAL A 135 25.63 1.31 -32.13
N VAL A 136 26.65 0.75 -32.76
CA VAL A 136 27.52 1.48 -33.70
C VAL A 136 26.87 1.58 -35.07
N GLU A 137 26.40 0.44 -35.57
CA GLU A 137 25.84 0.28 -36.90
C GLU A 137 24.86 -0.91 -36.96
N ILE A 138 23.84 -0.80 -37.81
CA ILE A 138 22.86 -1.85 -38.10
C ILE A 138 22.73 -1.98 -39.62
N GLU A 139 23.06 -3.14 -40.15
CA GLU A 139 22.86 -3.51 -41.55
C GLU A 139 21.72 -4.52 -41.64
N ILE A 140 20.71 -4.27 -42.49
CA ILE A 140 19.61 -5.21 -42.70
C ILE A 140 19.52 -5.53 -44.19
N GLU A 141 19.90 -6.74 -44.57
CA GLU A 141 19.77 -7.27 -45.91
C GLU A 141 18.38 -7.87 -46.11
N ARG A 142 17.65 -7.35 -47.10
CA ARG A 142 16.35 -7.89 -47.51
C ARG A 142 16.54 -8.66 -48.82
N PHE A 143 16.55 -9.98 -48.74
CA PHE A 143 16.51 -10.82 -49.93
C PHE A 143 15.11 -10.77 -50.53
N GLN A 144 14.97 -10.08 -51.67
CA GLN A 144 13.78 -10.19 -52.50
C GLN A 144 14.01 -11.35 -53.48
N GLU A 145 13.57 -12.55 -53.13
CA GLU A 145 13.40 -13.59 -54.14
C GLU A 145 12.13 -13.32 -54.95
N LYS A 146 12.23 -13.50 -56.28
CA LYS A 146 11.16 -13.23 -57.25
C LYS A 146 10.09 -14.33 -57.33
N ASP A 147 10.04 -15.28 -56.40
CA ASP A 147 9.05 -16.37 -56.39
C ASP A 147 8.12 -16.29 -55.18
N ALA A 148 6.83 -16.16 -55.47
CA ALA A 148 5.77 -15.64 -54.61
C ALA A 148 5.26 -16.59 -53.50
N THR A 149 6.07 -17.53 -53.00
CA THR A 149 5.56 -18.58 -52.09
C THR A 149 6.47 -18.95 -50.92
N THR A 150 7.56 -18.23 -50.64
CA THR A 150 8.37 -18.53 -49.45
C THR A 150 8.80 -17.25 -48.73
N ASN A 151 8.55 -17.22 -47.41
CA ASN A 151 8.70 -16.08 -46.50
C ASN A 151 9.93 -15.20 -46.76
N ASN A 152 9.71 -13.87 -46.83
CA ASN A 152 10.74 -12.82 -46.83
C ASN A 152 11.72 -12.99 -45.64
N LYS A 153 12.79 -13.75 -45.84
CA LYS A 153 13.82 -13.96 -44.82
C LYS A 153 14.75 -12.75 -44.79
N LYS A 154 14.58 -11.90 -43.78
CA LYS A 154 15.51 -10.80 -43.49
C LYS A 154 16.69 -11.36 -42.70
N VAL A 155 17.90 -11.00 -43.09
CA VAL A 155 19.14 -11.26 -42.34
C VAL A 155 19.78 -9.91 -42.07
N GLY A 156 20.32 -9.69 -40.89
CA GLY A 156 20.96 -8.43 -40.54
C GLY A 156 22.25 -8.66 -39.78
N LYS A 157 23.04 -7.61 -39.67
CA LYS A 157 24.24 -7.54 -38.84
C LYS A 157 24.13 -6.30 -37.96
N MET A 158 24.61 -6.41 -36.74
CA MET A 158 24.60 -5.35 -35.74
C MET A 158 25.95 -5.31 -35.06
N ILE A 159 26.51 -4.11 -34.93
CA ILE A 159 27.74 -3.90 -34.19
C ILE A 159 27.38 -3.21 -32.88
N LEU A 160 27.72 -3.85 -31.77
CA LEU A 160 27.55 -3.32 -30.41
C LEU A 160 28.91 -3.04 -29.80
N LYS A 161 29.04 -1.89 -29.13
CA LYS A 161 30.24 -1.52 -28.39
C LYS A 161 29.94 -1.18 -26.93
N THR A 162 30.90 -1.49 -26.07
CA THR A 162 31.06 -0.93 -24.73
C THR A 162 32.33 -0.09 -24.71
N THR A 163 32.73 0.42 -23.55
CA THR A 163 34.03 1.11 -23.41
C THR A 163 35.23 0.19 -23.61
N GLU A 164 35.06 -1.12 -23.40
CA GLU A 164 36.15 -2.09 -23.42
C GLU A 164 36.17 -2.99 -24.66
N MET A 165 35.01 -3.28 -25.25
CA MET A 165 34.90 -4.22 -26.36
C MET A 165 33.90 -3.79 -27.42
N GLU A 166 34.13 -4.26 -28.64
CA GLU A 166 33.25 -4.08 -29.79
C GLU A 166 33.07 -5.44 -30.45
N THR A 167 31.81 -5.85 -30.67
CA THR A 167 31.50 -7.15 -31.28
C THR A 167 30.41 -7.03 -32.33
N LEU A 168 30.50 -7.91 -33.33
CA LEU A 168 29.55 -8.02 -34.42
C LEU A 168 28.62 -9.22 -34.16
N TYR A 169 27.32 -8.96 -34.21
CA TYR A 169 26.26 -9.93 -34.05
C TYR A 169 25.46 -10.10 -35.34
N ASP A 170 25.25 -11.36 -35.75
CA ASP A 170 24.32 -11.69 -36.82
C ASP A 170 22.88 -11.74 -36.26
N LEU A 171 21.97 -11.02 -36.92
CA LEU A 171 20.58 -10.84 -36.53
C LEU A 171 19.65 -11.75 -37.32
N GLY A 172 18.85 -12.52 -36.60
CA GLY A 172 17.73 -13.27 -37.16
C GLY A 172 16.48 -12.41 -37.40
N ASN A 173 15.53 -12.93 -38.19
CA ASN A 173 14.32 -12.19 -38.59
C ASN A 173 13.50 -11.65 -37.39
N LYS A 174 13.36 -12.44 -36.31
CA LYS A 174 12.62 -12.01 -35.09
C LYS A 174 13.30 -10.81 -34.39
N MET A 175 14.62 -10.77 -34.35
CA MET A 175 15.37 -9.67 -33.75
C MET A 175 15.28 -8.41 -34.61
N ILE A 176 15.31 -8.55 -35.93
CA ILE A 176 15.12 -7.44 -36.88
C ILE A 176 13.73 -6.81 -36.71
N GLU A 177 12.69 -7.63 -36.54
CA GLU A 177 11.34 -7.14 -36.25
C GLU A 177 11.26 -6.42 -34.89
N ALA A 178 11.97 -6.92 -33.86
CA ALA A 178 12.04 -6.27 -32.55
C ALA A 178 12.77 -4.92 -32.62
N LEU A 179 13.91 -4.84 -33.31
CA LEU A 179 14.64 -3.60 -33.55
C LEU A 179 13.79 -2.56 -34.30
N GLN A 180 13.03 -3.01 -35.31
CA GLN A 180 12.09 -2.17 -36.05
C GLN A 180 10.92 -1.71 -35.19
N LYS A 181 10.39 -2.56 -34.31
CA LYS A 181 9.30 -2.22 -33.39
C LYS A 181 9.70 -1.13 -32.39
N GLU A 182 10.91 -1.24 -31.84
CA GLU A 182 11.45 -0.30 -30.85
C GLU A 182 12.14 0.92 -31.49
N ASN A 183 12.15 1.05 -32.82
CA ASN A 183 12.79 2.13 -33.57
C ASN A 183 14.25 2.36 -33.16
N ILE A 184 15.03 1.28 -33.09
CA ILE A 184 16.43 1.34 -32.68
C ILE A 184 17.31 1.82 -33.84
N THR A 185 18.17 2.79 -33.54
CA THR A 185 19.05 3.47 -34.48
C THR A 185 20.49 3.47 -33.99
N ALA A 186 21.42 3.73 -34.91
CA ALA A 186 22.83 3.85 -34.57
C ALA A 186 23.05 5.00 -33.57
N GLY A 187 23.76 4.73 -32.47
CA GLY A 187 23.97 5.63 -31.33
C GLY A 187 23.00 5.42 -30.16
N ASP A 188 22.03 4.51 -30.27
CA ASP A 188 21.19 4.10 -29.13
C ASP A 188 21.94 3.12 -28.22
N VAL A 189 21.76 3.26 -26.91
CA VAL A 189 22.19 2.28 -25.90
C VAL A 189 21.03 1.34 -25.63
N ILE A 190 21.25 0.04 -25.86
CA ILE A 190 20.22 -0.99 -25.77
C ILE A 190 20.63 -2.10 -24.81
N CYS A 191 19.64 -2.75 -24.20
CA CYS A 191 19.79 -3.99 -23.47
C CYS A 191 18.98 -5.07 -24.17
N ILE A 192 19.62 -6.19 -24.48
CA ILE A 192 19.01 -7.36 -25.12
C ILE A 192 19.04 -8.50 -24.12
N ASP A 193 17.87 -9.00 -23.75
CA ASP A 193 17.79 -10.27 -23.03
C ASP A 193 17.89 -11.43 -24.03
N LYS A 194 18.93 -12.25 -23.88
CA LYS A 194 19.27 -13.34 -24.79
C LYS A 194 18.25 -14.49 -24.74
N SER A 195 17.58 -14.67 -23.59
CA SER A 195 16.61 -15.74 -23.39
C SER A 195 15.26 -15.40 -23.99
N THR A 196 14.78 -14.17 -23.76
CA THR A 196 13.47 -13.70 -24.24
C THR A 196 13.53 -13.09 -25.64
N GLY A 197 14.71 -12.63 -26.07
CA GLY A 197 14.89 -11.86 -27.31
C GLY A 197 14.23 -10.48 -27.25
N LYS A 198 13.92 -9.99 -26.05
CA LYS A 198 13.36 -8.65 -25.84
C LYS A 198 14.49 -7.63 -25.89
N ILE A 199 14.23 -6.53 -26.60
CA ILE A 199 15.17 -5.43 -26.73
C ILE A 199 14.57 -4.21 -26.04
N THR A 200 15.32 -3.62 -25.12
CA THR A 200 14.92 -2.40 -24.41
C THR A 200 15.89 -1.28 -24.75
N LYS A 201 15.33 -0.13 -25.16
CA LYS A 201 16.11 1.08 -25.43
C LYS A 201 16.31 1.85 -24.12
N ILE A 202 17.53 1.85 -23.61
CA ILE A 202 17.90 2.55 -22.37
C ILE A 202 17.98 4.06 -22.62
N GLY A 203 18.56 4.46 -23.76
CA GLY A 203 18.66 5.85 -24.14
C GLY A 203 19.55 6.07 -25.35
N LYS A 204 19.98 7.31 -25.58
CA LYS A 204 20.95 7.69 -26.62
C LYS A 204 22.31 7.98 -26.03
N SER A 205 23.38 7.57 -26.72
CA SER A 205 24.75 7.88 -26.31
C SER A 205 25.05 9.37 -26.40
N PHE A 206 25.74 9.92 -25.39
CA PHE A 206 26.21 11.31 -25.40
C PHE A 206 27.12 11.64 -26.59
N ALA A 207 27.89 10.67 -27.08
CA ALA A 207 28.90 10.87 -28.12
C ALA A 207 28.30 11.26 -29.48
N ARG A 208 27.06 10.84 -29.78
CA ARG A 208 26.35 11.11 -31.05
C ARG A 208 25.19 12.10 -30.90
N SER A 209 25.15 12.86 -29.80
CA SER A 209 24.10 13.86 -29.53
C SER A 209 24.06 15.02 -30.53
N LYS A 210 25.17 15.29 -31.24
CA LYS A 210 25.31 16.44 -32.16
C LYS A 210 24.92 16.17 -33.61
N ASP A 211 24.79 14.91 -34.01
CA ASP A 211 24.66 14.53 -35.43
C ASP A 211 23.21 14.50 -35.95
N TYR A 212 22.21 14.73 -35.07
CA TYR A 212 20.80 14.69 -35.44
C TYR A 212 20.08 15.98 -35.06
N ASP A 213 19.66 16.73 -36.09
CA ASP A 213 19.03 18.07 -36.00
C ASP A 213 17.52 18.02 -35.66
N ALA A 214 16.95 16.81 -35.58
CA ALA A 214 15.53 16.56 -35.27
C ALA A 214 15.37 15.62 -34.07
N MET A 215 15.89 16.02 -32.91
CA MET A 215 15.71 15.25 -31.67
C MET A 215 14.31 15.46 -31.10
N ASP A 216 13.70 14.38 -30.64
CA ASP A 216 12.51 14.44 -29.80
C ASP A 216 12.90 15.08 -28.44
N PRO A 217 12.17 16.11 -27.96
CA PRO A 217 12.48 16.81 -26.71
C PRO A 217 12.59 15.90 -25.47
N ASN A 218 12.10 14.65 -25.53
CA ASN A 218 12.18 13.66 -24.45
C ASN A 218 13.29 12.60 -24.62
N THR A 219 14.32 12.84 -25.42
CA THR A 219 15.42 11.88 -25.58
C THR A 219 16.31 11.82 -24.33
N HIS A 220 16.25 10.70 -23.61
CA HIS A 220 17.14 10.43 -22.48
C HIS A 220 18.55 10.05 -22.97
N PHE A 221 19.55 10.83 -22.54
CA PHE A 221 20.95 10.56 -22.85
C PHE A 221 21.60 9.72 -21.74
N VAL A 222 22.33 8.69 -22.15
CA VAL A 222 22.96 7.70 -21.27
C VAL A 222 24.41 7.52 -21.70
N GLN A 223 25.29 7.24 -20.74
CA GLN A 223 26.70 6.97 -21.03
C GLN A 223 26.87 5.58 -21.67
N CYS A 224 27.95 5.40 -22.43
CA CYS A 224 28.31 4.09 -22.98
C CYS A 224 28.49 3.10 -21.83
N PRO A 225 27.87 1.91 -21.88
CA PRO A 225 28.06 0.91 -20.83
C PRO A 225 29.53 0.51 -20.69
N GLU A 226 29.99 0.29 -19.46
CA GLU A 226 31.33 -0.18 -19.16
C GLU A 226 31.39 -1.70 -18.94
N GLY A 227 32.56 -2.29 -19.17
CA GLY A 227 32.82 -3.71 -18.99
C GLY A 227 32.40 -4.58 -20.18
N GLU A 228 32.12 -5.86 -19.88
CA GLU A 228 31.74 -6.85 -20.89
C GLU A 228 30.36 -6.60 -21.49
N LEU A 229 30.21 -6.85 -22.81
CA LEU A 229 28.94 -6.73 -23.53
C LEU A 229 27.90 -7.71 -22.97
N GLN A 230 28.30 -8.95 -22.70
CA GLN A 230 27.42 -9.99 -22.16
C GLN A 230 27.60 -10.06 -20.64
N LYS A 231 26.53 -9.77 -19.90
CA LYS A 231 26.50 -9.80 -18.44
C LYS A 231 25.45 -10.80 -17.98
N ARG A 232 25.74 -11.47 -16.87
CA ARG A 232 24.72 -12.24 -16.13
C ARG A 232 24.10 -11.32 -15.11
N LYS A 233 22.78 -11.13 -15.21
CA LYS A 233 22.00 -10.31 -14.30
C LYS A 233 21.01 -11.20 -13.57
N GLU A 234 21.14 -11.27 -12.26
CA GLU A 234 20.11 -11.84 -11.40
C GLU A 234 18.99 -10.81 -11.26
N VAL A 235 17.80 -11.17 -11.74
CA VAL A 235 16.60 -10.37 -11.55
C VAL A 235 15.74 -11.06 -10.51
N VAL A 236 15.42 -10.32 -9.45
CA VAL A 236 14.58 -10.79 -8.36
C VAL A 236 13.17 -10.27 -8.62
N HIS A 237 12.23 -11.19 -8.83
CA HIS A 237 10.82 -10.87 -9.01
C HIS A 237 10.05 -11.28 -7.76
N THR A 238 9.30 -10.33 -7.19
CA THR A 238 8.40 -10.60 -6.07
C THR A 238 6.97 -10.59 -6.59
N VAL A 239 6.27 -11.73 -6.47
CA VAL A 239 4.89 -11.92 -6.93
C VAL A 239 4.06 -12.46 -5.79
N THR A 240 2.79 -12.07 -5.64
CA THR A 240 1.95 -12.61 -4.55
C THR A 240 1.34 -13.96 -4.93
N LEU A 241 0.99 -14.78 -3.94
CA LEU A 241 0.30 -16.07 -4.20
C LEU A 241 -1.02 -15.85 -4.95
N HIS A 242 -1.74 -14.78 -4.64
CA HIS A 242 -2.98 -14.45 -5.32
C HIS A 242 -2.77 -14.13 -6.81
N ASP A 243 -1.68 -13.46 -7.17
CA ASP A 243 -1.38 -13.16 -8.57
C ASP A 243 -1.13 -14.46 -9.35
N ILE A 244 -0.39 -15.39 -8.75
CA ILE A 244 -0.11 -16.72 -9.34
C ILE A 244 -1.43 -17.50 -9.49
N ASP A 245 -2.30 -17.47 -8.49
CA ASP A 245 -3.63 -18.12 -8.56
C ASP A 245 -4.48 -17.57 -9.70
N ALA A 246 -4.59 -16.24 -9.81
CA ALA A 246 -5.43 -15.60 -10.80
C ALA A 246 -4.93 -15.86 -12.23
N ILE A 247 -3.62 -15.83 -12.44
CA ILE A 247 -2.98 -16.12 -13.73
C ILE A 247 -3.26 -17.56 -14.16
N ASN A 248 -3.15 -18.53 -13.23
CA ASN A 248 -3.35 -19.94 -13.54
C ASN A 248 -4.83 -20.37 -13.56
N SER A 249 -5.74 -19.54 -13.04
CA SER A 249 -7.19 -19.82 -13.03
C SER A 249 -7.83 -19.72 -14.42
N ARG A 250 -7.36 -18.81 -15.28
CA ARG A 250 -7.96 -18.54 -16.61
C ARG A 250 -6.89 -18.33 -17.68
N THR A 251 -7.22 -18.68 -18.93
CA THR A 251 -6.33 -18.53 -20.11
C THR A 251 -5.90 -17.09 -20.38
N GLN A 252 -6.64 -16.09 -19.87
CA GLN A 252 -6.29 -14.66 -19.86
C GLN A 252 -6.31 -14.08 -18.43
N GLY A 253 -5.91 -14.87 -17.43
CA GLY A 253 -5.95 -14.49 -16.01
C GLY A 253 -5.14 -13.23 -15.67
N PHE A 254 -4.09 -12.92 -16.44
CA PHE A 254 -3.32 -11.69 -16.27
C PHE A 254 -4.16 -10.42 -16.44
N LEU A 255 -5.11 -10.39 -17.39
CA LEU A 255 -5.97 -9.21 -17.59
C LEU A 255 -6.95 -9.03 -16.42
N ALA A 256 -7.38 -10.13 -15.80
CA ALA A 256 -8.29 -10.12 -14.66
C ALA A 256 -7.68 -9.44 -13.43
N LEU A 257 -6.35 -9.50 -13.26
CA LEU A 257 -5.64 -8.78 -12.20
C LEU A 257 -5.81 -7.25 -12.32
N PHE A 258 -5.91 -6.73 -13.54
CA PHE A 258 -6.10 -5.30 -13.77
C PHE A 258 -7.57 -4.89 -13.80
N SER A 259 -8.47 -5.78 -14.23
CA SER A 259 -9.90 -5.48 -14.29
C SER A 259 -10.62 -5.69 -12.96
N GLY A 260 -10.01 -6.42 -12.00
CA GLY A 260 -10.64 -6.78 -10.73
C GLY A 260 -11.65 -7.92 -10.84
N ASP A 261 -11.91 -8.42 -12.04
CA ASP A 261 -12.86 -9.52 -12.32
C ASP A 261 -12.16 -10.88 -12.23
N THR A 262 -11.54 -11.15 -11.08
CA THR A 262 -10.90 -12.44 -10.81
C THR A 262 -11.92 -13.53 -10.50
N GLY A 263 -13.10 -13.15 -9.99
CA GLY A 263 -14.13 -14.07 -9.51
C GLY A 263 -13.63 -14.97 -8.37
N GLU A 264 -14.35 -16.05 -8.10
CA GLU A 264 -13.93 -17.07 -7.12
C GLU A 264 -12.94 -18.05 -7.76
N ILE A 265 -11.84 -18.32 -7.05
CA ILE A 265 -10.80 -19.25 -7.51
C ILE A 265 -11.03 -20.62 -6.87
N LYS A 266 -10.99 -21.67 -7.68
CA LYS A 266 -11.16 -23.06 -7.20
C LYS A 266 -10.01 -23.47 -6.29
N ASN A 267 -10.34 -24.17 -5.20
CA ASN A 267 -9.34 -24.68 -4.26
C ASN A 267 -8.34 -25.67 -4.90
N GLU A 268 -8.77 -26.48 -5.88
CA GLU A 268 -7.88 -27.41 -6.61
C GLU A 268 -6.68 -26.69 -7.24
N ILE A 269 -6.90 -25.46 -7.75
CA ILE A 269 -5.85 -24.65 -8.37
C ILE A 269 -4.88 -24.15 -7.30
N ARG A 270 -5.40 -23.71 -6.15
CA ARG A 270 -4.59 -23.25 -5.01
C ARG A 270 -3.72 -24.36 -4.45
N GLU A 271 -4.28 -25.54 -4.22
CA GLU A 271 -3.54 -26.71 -3.72
C GLU A 271 -2.42 -27.12 -4.68
N HIS A 272 -2.70 -27.12 -5.99
CA HIS A 272 -1.68 -27.40 -7.00
C HIS A 272 -0.59 -26.33 -7.08
N ILE A 273 -0.93 -25.05 -6.87
CA ILE A 273 0.05 -23.96 -6.80
C ILE A 273 0.88 -24.07 -5.53
N ASP A 274 0.27 -24.34 -4.39
CA ASP A 274 0.97 -24.50 -3.11
C ASP A 274 1.96 -25.66 -3.18
N MET A 275 1.59 -26.77 -3.83
CA MET A 275 2.51 -27.89 -4.09
C MET A 275 3.72 -27.47 -4.95
N LYS A 276 3.49 -26.73 -6.05
CA LYS A 276 4.57 -26.23 -6.91
C LYS A 276 5.49 -25.23 -6.21
N ILE A 277 4.93 -24.39 -5.33
CA ILE A 277 5.71 -23.39 -4.60
C ILE A 277 6.57 -24.07 -3.55
N ASN A 278 6.04 -25.11 -2.88
CA ASN A 278 6.84 -25.94 -1.99
C ASN A 278 7.98 -26.64 -2.76
N GLU A 279 7.71 -27.18 -3.96
CA GLU A 279 8.77 -27.74 -4.83
C GLU A 279 9.83 -26.67 -5.20
N TRP A 280 9.41 -25.45 -5.54
CA TRP A 280 10.34 -24.36 -5.86
C TRP A 280 11.14 -23.87 -4.65
N GLN A 281 10.57 -24.00 -3.45
CA GLN A 281 11.25 -23.70 -2.20
C GLN A 281 12.28 -24.78 -1.85
N GLU A 282 11.96 -26.06 -2.07
CA GLU A 282 12.90 -27.18 -1.91
C GLU A 282 14.07 -27.11 -2.91
N ASP A 283 13.79 -26.65 -4.13
CA ASP A 283 14.78 -26.42 -5.20
C ASP A 283 15.62 -25.14 -5.00
N GLU A 284 15.37 -24.35 -3.95
CA GLU A 284 15.98 -23.02 -3.69
C GLU A 284 15.79 -22.00 -4.85
N LYS A 285 14.81 -22.23 -5.73
CA LYS A 285 14.47 -21.31 -6.84
C LYS A 285 13.59 -20.16 -6.38
N ALA A 286 12.82 -20.37 -5.32
CA ALA A 286 11.91 -19.38 -4.76
C ALA A 286 12.00 -19.29 -3.23
N GLU A 287 11.82 -18.10 -2.70
CA GLU A 287 11.75 -17.81 -1.27
C GLU A 287 10.36 -17.26 -0.94
N ILE A 288 9.68 -17.82 0.07
CA ILE A 288 8.40 -17.29 0.55
C ILE A 288 8.68 -16.13 1.51
N VAL A 289 8.12 -14.97 1.20
CA VAL A 289 8.19 -13.75 2.01
C VAL A 289 6.84 -13.53 2.69
N PRO A 290 6.70 -13.79 4.00
CA PRO A 290 5.48 -13.49 4.72
C PRO A 290 5.31 -11.96 4.81
N GLY A 291 4.20 -11.47 4.26
CA GLY A 291 3.84 -10.06 4.35
C GLY A 291 2.92 -9.76 5.53
N VAL A 292 2.23 -8.64 5.41
CA VAL A 292 1.32 -8.11 6.44
C VAL A 292 -0.08 -7.94 5.86
N LEU A 293 -1.06 -8.56 6.51
CA LEU A 293 -2.48 -8.33 6.29
C LEU A 293 -3.00 -7.36 7.34
N PHE A 294 -3.35 -6.15 6.94
CA PHE A 294 -3.98 -5.17 7.81
C PHE A 294 -5.50 -5.14 7.58
N ILE A 295 -6.27 -5.42 8.63
CA ILE A 295 -7.74 -5.36 8.64
C ILE A 295 -8.17 -4.17 9.50
N ASP A 296 -8.62 -3.09 8.86
CA ASP A 296 -9.22 -1.96 9.58
C ASP A 296 -10.69 -2.25 9.92
N GLU A 297 -11.19 -1.60 10.97
CA GLU A 297 -12.57 -1.74 11.44
C GLU A 297 -13.01 -3.20 11.62
N VAL A 298 -12.16 -4.03 12.23
CA VAL A 298 -12.39 -5.48 12.37
C VAL A 298 -13.73 -5.83 13.06
N HIS A 299 -14.25 -4.96 13.91
CA HIS A 299 -15.55 -5.09 14.56
C HIS A 299 -16.75 -5.12 13.57
N MET A 300 -16.52 -4.79 12.30
CA MET A 300 -17.52 -4.89 11.24
C MET A 300 -17.65 -6.31 10.66
N LEU A 301 -16.70 -7.21 10.97
CA LEU A 301 -16.75 -8.62 10.57
C LEU A 301 -17.79 -9.41 11.39
N ASP A 302 -18.25 -10.50 10.81
CA ASP A 302 -19.17 -11.44 11.44
C ASP A 302 -18.46 -12.67 12.02
N ILE A 303 -19.22 -13.47 12.77
CA ILE A 303 -18.71 -14.68 13.43
C ILE A 303 -18.14 -15.71 12.43
N GLU A 304 -18.66 -15.78 11.20
CA GLU A 304 -18.14 -16.68 10.17
C GLU A 304 -16.75 -16.27 9.70
N CYS A 305 -16.54 -14.96 9.49
CA CYS A 305 -15.24 -14.39 9.17
C CYS A 305 -14.23 -14.66 10.29
N PHE A 306 -14.62 -14.49 11.55
CA PHE A 306 -13.74 -14.77 12.69
C PHE A 306 -13.38 -16.26 12.82
N SER A 307 -14.33 -17.16 12.56
CA SER A 307 -14.08 -18.60 12.52
C SER A 307 -13.07 -18.96 11.41
N TYR A 308 -13.22 -18.36 10.22
CA TYR A 308 -12.25 -18.51 9.14
C TYR A 308 -10.86 -17.98 9.53
N LEU A 309 -10.78 -16.77 10.11
CA LEU A 309 -9.53 -16.17 10.57
C LEU A 309 -8.81 -17.04 11.60
N ASN A 310 -9.55 -17.61 12.55
CA ASN A 310 -8.98 -18.51 13.56
C ASN A 310 -8.29 -19.72 12.93
N ARG A 311 -8.91 -20.35 11.92
CA ARG A 311 -8.32 -21.47 11.18
C ARG A 311 -7.16 -21.03 10.30
N ALA A 312 -7.27 -19.89 9.62
CA ALA A 312 -6.23 -19.39 8.72
C ALA A 312 -4.94 -19.01 9.48
N LEU A 313 -5.07 -18.48 10.70
CA LEU A 313 -3.95 -18.18 11.59
C LEU A 313 -3.23 -19.43 12.11
N GLU A 314 -3.81 -20.62 12.05
CA GLU A 314 -3.12 -21.86 12.45
C GLU A 314 -2.11 -22.35 11.42
N SER A 315 -2.18 -21.83 10.18
CA SER A 315 -1.24 -22.20 9.12
C SER A 315 0.15 -21.60 9.39
N GLU A 316 1.21 -22.41 9.18
CA GLU A 316 2.61 -21.98 9.35
C GLU A 316 2.98 -20.87 8.36
N GLN A 317 2.41 -20.89 7.15
CA GLN A 317 2.61 -19.91 6.08
C GLN A 317 1.68 -18.70 6.19
N SER A 318 1.00 -18.52 7.33
CA SER A 318 0.10 -17.38 7.53
C SER A 318 0.88 -16.05 7.55
N PRO A 319 0.38 -15.00 6.86
CA PRO A 319 0.96 -13.67 6.94
C PRO A 319 0.68 -13.08 8.33
N ILE A 320 1.39 -12.02 8.68
CA ILE A 320 1.14 -11.32 9.94
C ILE A 320 -0.17 -10.56 9.83
N VAL A 321 -1.15 -10.94 10.66
CA VAL A 321 -2.45 -10.27 10.68
C VAL A 321 -2.44 -9.17 11.73
N ILE A 322 -2.58 -7.92 11.28
CA ILE A 322 -2.76 -6.74 12.13
C ILE A 322 -4.21 -6.28 11.99
N MET A 323 -4.97 -6.32 13.07
CA MET A 323 -6.35 -5.86 13.11
C MET A 323 -6.41 -4.51 13.83
N ALA A 324 -7.30 -3.63 13.40
CA ALA A 324 -7.57 -2.37 14.09
C ALA A 324 -9.04 -2.26 14.48
N THR A 325 -9.27 -1.75 15.69
CA THR A 325 -10.61 -1.45 16.21
C THR A 325 -10.63 -0.11 16.92
N ASN A 326 -11.72 0.61 16.74
CA ASN A 326 -12.05 1.84 17.46
C ASN A 326 -13.18 1.64 18.47
N ARG A 327 -13.71 0.42 18.60
CA ARG A 327 -14.84 0.11 19.48
C ARG A 327 -14.39 -0.58 20.78
N GLY A 328 -15.07 -0.22 21.86
CA GLY A 328 -14.86 -0.76 23.21
C GLY A 328 -15.58 -2.10 23.38
N ILE A 329 -16.81 -2.11 23.87
CA ILE A 329 -17.64 -3.33 23.98
C ILE A 329 -18.77 -3.22 22.95
N THR A 330 -18.86 -4.20 22.05
CA THR A 330 -19.91 -4.24 21.02
C THR A 330 -20.38 -5.66 20.72
N HIS A 331 -21.55 -5.75 20.08
CA HIS A 331 -22.06 -7.03 19.58
C HIS A 331 -21.19 -7.56 18.45
N ILE A 332 -20.94 -8.87 18.46
CA ILE A 332 -20.32 -9.58 17.34
C ILE A 332 -21.40 -9.77 16.29
N ARG A 333 -21.17 -9.28 15.06
CA ARG A 333 -22.18 -9.36 13.99
C ARG A 333 -22.52 -10.82 13.67
N GLY A 334 -23.81 -11.08 13.48
CA GLY A 334 -24.35 -12.44 13.34
C GLY A 334 -24.68 -13.13 14.66
N THR A 335 -24.45 -12.48 15.81
CA THR A 335 -24.80 -13.00 17.13
C THR A 335 -25.38 -11.91 18.04
N ASP A 336 -26.05 -12.30 19.12
CA ASP A 336 -26.54 -11.37 20.14
C ASP A 336 -25.52 -11.10 21.25
N TYR A 337 -24.37 -11.78 21.22
CA TYR A 337 -23.35 -11.67 22.27
C TYR A 337 -22.54 -10.38 22.14
N LYS A 338 -22.38 -9.66 23.26
CA LYS A 338 -21.44 -8.54 23.39
C LYS A 338 -20.07 -9.08 23.76
N ALA A 339 -19.03 -8.60 23.07
CA ALA A 339 -17.65 -8.95 23.37
C ALA A 339 -16.75 -7.70 23.35
N PRO A 340 -15.60 -7.73 24.05
CA PRO A 340 -14.57 -6.71 23.90
C PRO A 340 -14.15 -6.60 22.43
N HIS A 341 -14.06 -5.38 21.95
CA HIS A 341 -13.70 -4.99 20.59
C HIS A 341 -14.61 -5.52 19.48
N GLY A 342 -15.71 -6.20 19.81
CA GLY A 342 -16.55 -6.92 18.84
C GLY A 342 -15.87 -8.17 18.27
N ILE A 343 -14.92 -8.75 18.99
CA ILE A 343 -14.15 -9.94 18.57
C ILE A 343 -14.50 -11.12 19.51
N PRO A 344 -14.69 -12.34 19.00
CA PRO A 344 -14.85 -13.52 19.83
C PRO A 344 -13.66 -13.73 20.79
N LEU A 345 -13.93 -14.18 22.02
CA LEU A 345 -12.90 -14.40 23.04
C LEU A 345 -11.81 -15.37 22.57
N ASP A 346 -12.18 -16.40 21.80
CA ASP A 346 -11.25 -17.40 21.27
C ASP A 346 -10.17 -16.79 20.36
N LEU A 347 -10.54 -15.80 19.53
CA LEU A 347 -9.57 -15.08 18.69
C LEU A 347 -8.83 -14.04 19.51
N LEU A 348 -9.50 -13.37 20.46
CA LEU A 348 -8.90 -12.35 21.31
C LEU A 348 -7.75 -12.93 22.15
N ASP A 349 -7.91 -14.14 22.70
CA ASP A 349 -6.88 -14.85 23.47
C ASP A 349 -5.63 -15.19 22.63
N ARG A 350 -5.79 -15.32 21.30
CA ARG A 350 -4.69 -15.52 20.35
C ARG A 350 -4.03 -14.21 19.90
N THR A 351 -4.61 -13.06 20.24
CA THR A 351 -4.14 -11.75 19.78
C THR A 351 -3.31 -11.01 20.81
N LEU A 352 -2.30 -10.27 20.34
CA LEU A 352 -1.56 -9.31 21.17
C LEU A 352 -2.19 -7.92 21.01
N ILE A 353 -2.73 -7.38 22.09
CA ILE A 353 -3.40 -6.07 22.07
C ILE A 353 -2.38 -4.96 22.34
N ILE A 354 -2.26 -4.02 21.40
CA ILE A 354 -1.47 -2.80 21.55
C ILE A 354 -2.46 -1.62 21.69
N PRO A 355 -2.58 -1.04 22.90
CA PRO A 355 -3.45 0.11 23.11
C PRO A 355 -2.81 1.40 22.56
N THR A 356 -3.61 2.23 21.89
CA THR A 356 -3.24 3.58 21.47
C THR A 356 -4.01 4.64 22.27
N TYR A 357 -3.31 5.69 22.67
CA TYR A 357 -3.87 6.75 23.54
C TYR A 357 -4.13 8.05 22.77
N PRO A 358 -5.04 8.91 23.22
CA PRO A 358 -5.21 10.26 22.68
C PRO A 358 -3.90 11.05 22.71
N TYR A 359 -3.64 11.83 21.65
CA TYR A 359 -2.46 12.67 21.55
C TYR A 359 -2.52 13.84 22.53
N LYS A 360 -1.36 14.27 23.04
CA LYS A 360 -1.24 15.50 23.83
C LYS A 360 -1.24 16.72 22.91
N HIS A 361 -1.51 17.90 23.46
CA HIS A 361 -1.51 19.16 22.70
C HIS A 361 -0.19 19.40 21.94
N GLU A 362 0.96 19.13 22.57
CA GLU A 362 2.28 19.23 21.94
C GLU A 362 2.45 18.28 20.75
N ASP A 363 1.92 17.05 20.86
CA ASP A 363 1.98 16.06 19.79
C ASP A 363 1.10 16.49 18.61
N ILE A 364 -0.11 16.98 18.89
CA ILE A 364 -1.05 17.48 17.88
C ILE A 364 -0.41 18.63 17.08
N MET A 365 0.20 19.60 17.78
CA MET A 365 0.84 20.75 17.14
C MET A 365 1.94 20.32 16.15
N LYS A 366 2.79 19.39 16.56
CA LYS A 366 3.84 18.84 15.69
C LYS A 366 3.29 18.00 14.54
N ILE A 367 2.21 17.26 14.76
CA ILE A 367 1.54 16.51 13.69
C ILE A 367 1.00 17.48 12.63
N LEU A 368 0.38 18.58 13.05
CA LEU A 368 -0.12 19.61 12.12
C LEU A 368 1.03 20.27 11.35
N GLU A 369 2.16 20.54 12.02
CA GLU A 369 3.35 21.10 11.40
C GLU A 369 3.95 20.17 10.35
N GLN A 370 4.18 18.90 10.69
CA GLN A 370 4.71 17.93 9.73
C GLN A 370 3.77 17.74 8.52
N ARG A 371 2.46 17.93 8.71
CA ARG A 371 1.47 17.85 7.62
C ARG A 371 1.42 19.08 6.76
N ALA A 372 1.64 20.25 7.35
CA ALA A 372 1.83 21.48 6.60
C ALA A 372 3.08 21.38 5.72
N GLU A 373 4.17 20.79 6.24
CA GLU A 373 5.39 20.53 5.46
C GLU A 373 5.16 19.54 4.31
N GLU A 374 4.48 18.42 4.55
CA GLU A 374 4.19 17.41 3.51
C GLU A 374 3.28 17.96 2.40
N GLU A 375 2.36 18.87 2.72
CA GLU A 375 1.46 19.52 1.76
C GLU A 375 2.03 20.82 1.15
N ASP A 376 3.28 21.18 1.46
CA ASP A 376 3.94 22.44 1.08
C ASP A 376 3.06 23.68 1.39
N VAL A 377 2.57 23.77 2.63
CA VAL A 377 1.72 24.86 3.11
C VAL A 377 2.42 25.64 4.21
N GLU A 378 2.65 26.93 3.96
CA GLU A 378 3.11 27.86 4.99
C GLU A 378 1.93 28.31 5.86
N ILE A 379 2.03 28.12 7.18
CA ILE A 379 0.98 28.44 8.14
C ILE A 379 1.56 29.33 9.25
N ASP A 380 0.91 30.46 9.49
CA ASP A 380 1.21 31.39 10.59
C ASP A 380 1.11 30.69 11.97
N GLU A 381 1.97 31.07 12.92
CA GLU A 381 2.02 30.45 14.25
C GLU A 381 0.68 30.56 14.99
N PHE A 382 0.01 31.70 14.89
CA PHE A 382 -1.32 31.89 15.49
C PHE A 382 -2.40 31.03 14.82
N ALA A 383 -2.27 30.78 13.51
CA ALA A 383 -3.16 29.89 12.79
C ALA A 383 -2.92 28.42 13.17
N LYS A 384 -1.66 28.01 13.38
CA LYS A 384 -1.30 26.68 13.91
C LYS A 384 -1.90 26.46 15.30
N GLU A 385 -1.81 27.42 16.20
CA GLU A 385 -2.39 27.33 17.55
C GLU A 385 -3.92 27.19 17.50
N LEU A 386 -4.59 27.96 16.63
CA LEU A 386 -6.04 27.83 16.42
C LEU A 386 -6.42 26.43 15.88
N LEU A 387 -5.68 25.91 14.90
CA LEU A 387 -5.90 24.56 14.37
C LEU A 387 -5.69 23.49 15.44
N CYS A 388 -4.69 23.64 16.31
CA CYS A 388 -4.43 22.72 17.41
C CYS A 388 -5.58 22.71 18.44
N LYS A 389 -6.15 23.88 18.75
CA LYS A 389 -7.35 23.99 19.58
C LYS A 389 -8.55 23.31 18.93
N ILE A 390 -8.79 23.55 17.64
CA ILE A 390 -9.86 22.89 16.88
C ILE A 390 -9.67 21.36 16.89
N ALA A 391 -8.45 20.86 16.73
CA ALA A 391 -8.14 19.43 16.74
C ALA A 391 -8.45 18.76 18.08
N SER A 392 -8.19 19.48 19.18
CA SER A 392 -8.44 19.02 20.55
C SER A 392 -9.95 18.98 20.87
N GLU A 393 -10.72 19.96 20.39
CA GLU A 393 -12.17 20.04 20.62
C GLU A 393 -12.98 19.10 19.70
N SER A 394 -12.52 18.91 18.45
CA SER A 394 -13.21 18.12 17.43
C SER A 394 -12.47 16.80 17.13
N SER A 395 -11.70 16.74 16.05
CA SER A 395 -10.84 15.61 15.70
C SER A 395 -9.59 16.07 14.93
N LEU A 396 -8.52 15.28 15.05
CA LEU A 396 -7.29 15.50 14.29
C LEU A 396 -7.54 15.44 12.78
N ARG A 397 -8.36 14.47 12.31
CA ARG A 397 -8.69 14.31 10.89
C ARG A 397 -9.37 15.56 10.32
N TYR A 398 -10.33 16.13 11.05
CA TYR A 398 -11.01 17.35 10.62
C TYR A 398 -10.02 18.52 10.49
N SER A 399 -9.11 18.67 11.45
CA SER A 399 -8.11 19.74 11.43
C SER A 399 -7.07 19.59 10.32
N LEU A 400 -6.71 18.36 9.97
CA LEU A 400 -5.87 18.08 8.80
C LEU A 400 -6.56 18.51 7.51
N HIS A 401 -7.85 18.19 7.32
CA HIS A 401 -8.59 18.64 6.16
C HIS A 401 -8.71 20.18 6.10
N LEU A 402 -8.81 20.84 7.26
CA LEU A 402 -8.82 22.30 7.34
C LEU A 402 -7.53 22.93 6.81
N ILE A 403 -6.36 22.29 6.95
CA ILE A 403 -5.09 22.80 6.41
C ILE A 403 -5.19 22.95 4.89
N THR A 404 -5.58 21.87 4.20
CA THR A 404 -5.71 21.87 2.73
C THR A 404 -6.74 22.90 2.27
N LEU A 405 -7.89 22.99 2.96
CA LEU A 405 -8.95 23.94 2.63
C LEU A 405 -8.53 25.40 2.91
N ALA A 406 -7.83 25.66 4.01
CA ALA A 406 -7.34 26.99 4.35
C ALA A 406 -6.26 27.45 3.36
N ASN A 407 -5.41 26.55 2.87
CA ASN A 407 -4.48 26.82 1.78
C ASN A 407 -5.21 27.25 0.50
N LEU A 408 -6.31 26.58 0.13
CA LEU A 408 -7.11 26.97 -1.04
C LEU A 408 -7.72 28.37 -0.88
N VAL A 409 -8.17 28.73 0.33
CA VAL A 409 -8.68 30.08 0.61
C VAL A 409 -7.56 31.12 0.57
N ALA A 410 -6.37 30.81 1.11
CA ALA A 410 -5.19 31.65 1.05
C ALA A 410 -4.75 31.92 -0.40
N LYS A 411 -4.68 30.86 -1.22
CA LYS A 411 -4.40 30.96 -2.67
C LYS A 411 -5.43 31.81 -3.39
N LYS A 412 -6.71 31.71 -3.04
CA LYS A 412 -7.78 32.55 -3.61
C LYS A 412 -7.60 34.04 -3.29
N ARG A 413 -7.08 34.39 -2.10
CA ARG A 413 -6.70 35.77 -1.76
C ARG A 413 -5.31 36.19 -2.28
N LYS A 414 -4.63 35.31 -3.04
CA LYS A 414 -3.25 35.49 -3.52
C LYS A 414 -2.23 35.69 -2.39
N ALA A 415 -2.46 35.08 -1.24
CA ALA A 415 -1.49 35.02 -0.16
C ALA A 415 -0.69 33.71 -0.24
N THR A 416 0.57 33.77 0.17
CA THR A 416 1.48 32.62 0.25
C THR A 416 1.28 31.84 1.56
N GLU A 417 1.07 32.56 2.66
CA GLU A 417 0.92 32.00 4.01
C GLU A 417 -0.55 31.96 4.44
N VAL A 418 -0.96 30.89 5.13
CA VAL A 418 -2.29 30.72 5.73
C VAL A 418 -2.38 31.48 7.05
N THR A 419 -3.41 32.32 7.18
CA THR A 419 -3.64 33.14 8.39
C THR A 419 -4.85 32.65 9.18
N VAL A 420 -4.99 33.14 10.41
CA VAL A 420 -6.14 32.87 11.30
C VAL A 420 -7.49 33.18 10.63
N GLN A 421 -7.54 34.19 9.77
CA GLN A 421 -8.77 34.57 9.05
C GLN A 421 -9.22 33.49 8.07
N ASP A 422 -8.28 32.83 7.39
CA ASP A 422 -8.56 31.75 6.46
C ASP A 422 -9.11 30.54 7.22
N VAL A 423 -8.46 30.15 8.32
CA VAL A 423 -8.90 29.02 9.17
C VAL A 423 -10.30 29.27 9.72
N ARG A 424 -10.59 30.47 10.25
CA ARG A 424 -11.93 30.84 10.74
C ARG A 424 -12.97 30.79 9.63
N ARG A 425 -12.63 31.28 8.43
CA ARG A 425 -13.54 31.25 7.29
C ARG A 425 -13.89 29.81 6.90
N VAL A 426 -12.90 28.92 6.83
CA VAL A 426 -13.14 27.50 6.51
C VAL A 426 -13.92 26.83 7.63
N TYR A 427 -13.58 27.09 8.90
CA TYR A 427 -14.29 26.52 10.05
C TYR A 427 -15.78 26.91 10.11
N ASN A 428 -16.14 28.10 9.60
CA ASN A 428 -17.53 28.54 9.47
C ASN A 428 -18.26 27.88 8.30
N LEU A 429 -17.54 27.53 7.22
CA LEU A 429 -18.13 26.89 6.03
C LEU A 429 -18.32 25.38 6.21
N PHE A 430 -17.36 24.73 6.87
CA PHE A 430 -17.37 23.28 7.06
C PHE A 430 -17.63 22.97 8.54
N ILE A 431 -18.68 22.21 8.80
CA ILE A 431 -19.11 21.85 10.15
C ILE A 431 -18.45 20.51 10.54
N ASP A 432 -17.99 20.37 11.79
CA ASP A 432 -17.46 19.10 12.30
C ASP A 432 -18.60 18.20 12.82
N VAL A 433 -18.29 16.94 13.11
CA VAL A 433 -19.30 15.95 13.52
C VAL A 433 -20.09 16.42 14.76
N LYS A 434 -19.43 16.99 15.77
CA LYS A 434 -20.12 17.39 17.01
C LYS A 434 -21.12 18.53 16.77
N ARG A 435 -20.68 19.60 16.07
CA ARG A 435 -21.56 20.71 15.69
C ARG A 435 -22.67 20.25 14.75
N SER A 436 -22.39 19.30 13.84
CA SER A 436 -23.39 18.75 12.94
C SER A 436 -24.46 17.95 13.69
N THR A 437 -24.07 17.14 14.68
CA THR A 437 -25.03 16.40 15.51
C THR A 437 -25.89 17.35 16.34
N GLN A 438 -25.30 18.40 16.93
CA GLN A 438 -26.06 19.43 17.66
C GLN A 438 -27.06 20.14 16.75
N TYR A 439 -26.63 20.55 15.54
CA TYR A 439 -27.51 21.17 14.56
C TYR A 439 -28.69 20.25 14.17
N LEU A 440 -28.43 18.94 13.97
CA LEU A 440 -29.48 17.98 13.68
C LEU A 440 -30.47 17.80 14.84
N ILE A 441 -30.02 17.89 16.08
CA ILE A 441 -30.88 17.83 17.27
C ILE A 441 -31.73 19.10 17.39
N GLU A 442 -31.14 20.28 17.19
CA GLU A 442 -31.85 21.57 17.27
C GLU A 442 -32.93 21.71 16.20
N TYR A 443 -32.63 21.28 14.97
CA TYR A 443 -33.53 21.36 13.83
C TYR A 443 -34.23 20.03 13.53
N GLN A 444 -34.29 19.12 14.52
CA GLN A 444 -34.81 17.77 14.37
C GLN A 444 -36.22 17.73 13.73
N ASN A 445 -37.09 18.68 14.07
CA ASN A 445 -38.47 18.77 13.55
C ASN A 445 -38.55 19.14 12.06
N GLU A 446 -37.48 19.70 11.50
CA GLU A 446 -37.39 20.07 10.08
C GLU A 446 -36.81 18.92 9.24
N PHE A 447 -36.18 17.92 9.87
CA PHE A 447 -35.59 16.77 9.20
C PHE A 447 -36.56 15.57 9.16
N MET A 448 -36.61 14.89 8.01
CA MET A 448 -37.38 13.65 7.89
C MET A 448 -36.71 12.50 8.66
N PHE A 449 -37.51 11.58 9.21
CA PHE A 449 -37.06 10.44 10.03
C PHE A 449 -36.41 10.85 11.36
N SER A 450 -36.92 11.91 11.99
CA SER A 450 -36.60 12.29 13.36
C SER A 450 -37.22 11.32 14.37
N GLU A 451 -36.76 10.06 14.38
CA GLU A 451 -37.17 9.10 15.41
C GLU A 451 -36.61 9.57 16.75
N LEU A 452 -37.50 10.01 17.65
CA LEU A 452 -37.17 10.13 19.07
C LEU A 452 -36.67 8.76 19.54
N PRO A 453 -35.51 8.65 20.22
CA PRO A 453 -35.42 7.65 21.26
C PRO A 453 -36.55 8.02 22.22
N LYS A 454 -37.65 7.26 22.19
CA LYS A 454 -38.61 7.31 23.30
C LYS A 454 -37.78 7.10 24.55
N ASP A 455 -37.94 8.00 25.52
CA ASP A 455 -37.33 7.91 26.83
C ASP A 455 -37.34 6.43 27.29
N ASP A 456 -36.16 5.81 27.35
CA ASP A 456 -35.97 4.71 28.27
C ASP A 456 -36.05 5.34 29.67
N GLU A 457 -37.28 5.41 30.20
CA GLU A 457 -37.61 5.71 31.60
C GLU A 457 -37.02 4.66 32.57
N SER A 458 -35.93 3.98 32.21
CA SER A 458 -35.25 2.99 33.05
C SER A 458 -33.92 3.49 33.64
N ILE A 459 -33.43 4.68 33.24
CA ILE A 459 -32.14 5.21 33.77
C ILE A 459 -32.35 6.34 34.80
N LYS A 460 -33.55 6.95 34.90
CA LYS A 460 -33.82 7.97 35.93
C LYS A 460 -34.09 7.39 37.33
N ASP A 461 -34.35 6.09 37.44
CA ASP A 461 -34.65 5.46 38.72
C ASP A 461 -33.40 5.02 39.50
N GLU A 462 -32.24 4.83 38.86
CA GLU A 462 -31.00 4.42 39.56
C GLU A 462 -30.28 5.59 40.26
N GLU A 463 -30.23 6.78 39.65
CA GLU A 463 -29.60 7.97 40.29
C GLU A 463 -30.41 8.47 41.51
N SER A 464 -31.73 8.23 41.54
CA SER A 464 -32.59 8.64 42.67
C SER A 464 -32.50 7.72 43.90
N VAL A 465 -31.94 6.52 43.74
CA VAL A 465 -31.76 5.55 44.83
C VAL A 465 -30.43 5.77 45.56
N ASP A 466 -29.38 6.18 44.86
CA ASP A 466 -28.07 6.45 45.46
C ASP A 466 -28.06 7.78 46.25
N GLU A 467 -28.75 8.83 45.79
CA GLU A 467 -28.91 10.08 46.58
C GLU A 467 -29.75 9.90 47.87
N LYS A 468 -30.63 8.88 47.91
CA LYS A 468 -31.40 8.56 49.12
C LYS A 468 -30.61 7.71 50.11
N ARG A 469 -29.61 6.94 49.66
CA ARG A 469 -28.72 6.16 50.53
C ARG A 469 -27.68 7.05 51.20
N GLU A 470 -27.08 8.02 50.49
CA GLU A 470 -26.11 8.94 51.10
C GLU A 470 -26.73 9.88 52.17
N ASN A 471 -28.03 10.18 52.07
CA ASN A 471 -28.72 11.01 53.05
C ASN A 471 -29.23 10.26 54.30
N GLN A 472 -29.20 8.92 54.30
CA GLN A 472 -29.54 8.12 55.50
C GLN A 472 -28.32 7.80 56.38
N GLU A 473 -27.09 7.88 55.86
CA GLU A 473 -25.87 7.67 56.66
C GLU A 473 -25.37 8.94 57.38
N LYS A 474 -26.03 10.09 57.19
CA LYS A 474 -25.68 11.38 57.84
C LYS A 474 -26.70 11.87 58.87
N LYS A 475 -27.50 10.98 59.48
CA LYS A 475 -28.37 11.32 60.61
C LYS A 475 -28.10 10.48 61.84
#